data_AF-A0A2R6E8K2-F1
#
_entry.id   AF-A0A2R6E8K2-F1
#
_cell.length_a   1.000
_cell.length_b   1.000
_cell.length_c   1.000
_cell.angle_alpha   90.00
_cell.angle_beta   90.00
_cell.angle_gamma   90.00
#
_symmetry.space_group_name_H-M   'P 1'
#
loop_
_entity.id
_entity.type
_entity.pdbx_description
1 polymer ?
#
loop_
_entity_poly.entity_id
_entity_poly.type
_entity_poly.pdbx_seq_one_letter_code
_entity_poly.pdbx_strand_id
1 'polypeptide(L)' 'YGEDRDGRTVVLELKRRRVGPDAVGQLGRYVDALERDLHAETEVRGMLVAPSVTDRARRMLAERGLEFVALAPTGGE' A
#
# COMPACT_ATOMS: atom_id res chain seq x y z
N TYR A 1 -0.42 10.83 -1.71
CA TYR A 1 -1.50 9.95 -2.20
C TYR A 1 -1.96 10.50 -3.56
N GLY A 2 -2.78 9.76 -4.29
CA GLY A 2 -3.44 10.20 -5.53
C GLY A 2 -4.92 9.83 -5.52
N GLU A 3 -5.58 9.92 -6.67
CA GLU A 3 -6.99 9.54 -6.85
C GLU A 3 -7.08 8.48 -7.96
N ASP A 4 -7.88 7.43 -7.76
CA ASP A 4 -8.19 6.48 -8.84
C ASP A 4 -9.28 7.00 -9.78
N ARG A 5 -9.56 6.25 -10.85
CA ARG A 5 -10.59 6.60 -11.85
C ARG A 5 -12.01 6.72 -11.32
N ASP A 6 -12.28 6.21 -10.11
CA ASP A 6 -13.60 6.21 -9.50
C ASP A 6 -13.67 7.23 -8.33
N GLY A 7 -12.63 8.05 -8.14
CA GLY A 7 -12.60 9.10 -7.11
C GLY A 7 -12.04 8.68 -5.76
N ARG A 8 -11.49 7.46 -5.62
CA ARG A 8 -10.98 6.97 -4.33
C ARG A 8 -9.57 7.48 -4.07
N THR A 9 -9.28 7.80 -2.81
CA THR A 9 -7.93 8.19 -2.39
C THR A 9 -7.02 6.96 -2.42
N VAL A 10 -5.84 7.06 -3.06
CA VAL A 10 -4.87 5.97 -3.17
C VAL A 10 -3.53 6.33 -2.51
N VAL A 11 -3.10 5.52 -1.55
CA VAL A 11 -1.78 5.59 -0.91
C VAL A 11 -0.87 4.52 -1.51
N LEU A 12 0.31 4.94 -1.95
CA LEU A 12 1.33 4.02 -2.47
C LEU A 12 2.52 3.96 -1.50
N GLU A 13 2.92 2.75 -1.12
CA GLU A 13 4.18 2.48 -0.45
C GLU A 13 5.14 1.79 -1.43
N LEU A 14 6.17 2.51 -1.90
CA LEU A 14 7.09 2.03 -2.93
C LEU A 14 8.37 1.44 -2.32
N LYS A 15 8.74 0.23 -2.72
CA LYS A 15 9.95 -0.46 -2.24
C LYS A 15 10.72 -1.09 -3.40
N ARG A 16 12.03 -0.83 -3.45
CA ARG A 16 12.92 -1.35 -4.52
C ARG A 16 13.35 -2.82 -4.37
N ARG A 17 12.94 -3.51 -3.31
CA ARG A 17 13.38 -4.88 -2.96
C ARG A 17 12.22 -5.67 -2.36
N ARG A 18 12.41 -6.98 -2.16
CA ARG A 18 11.48 -7.82 -1.40
C ARG A 18 11.24 -7.23 -0.01
N VAL A 19 9.99 -7.18 0.43
CA VAL A 19 9.63 -6.59 1.73
C VAL A 19 8.83 -7.52 2.65
N GLY A 20 8.97 -7.26 3.95
CA GLY A 20 8.31 -7.97 5.04
C GLY A 20 7.22 -7.14 5.74
N PRO A 21 6.78 -7.58 6.93
CA PRO A 21 5.73 -6.96 7.73
C PRO A 21 5.85 -5.45 7.96
N ASP A 22 7.06 -4.94 8.10
CA ASP A 22 7.29 -3.52 8.42
C ASP A 22 6.75 -2.59 7.33
N ALA A 23 6.85 -3.00 6.06
CA ALA A 23 6.31 -2.23 4.95
C ALA A 23 4.77 -2.19 4.96
N VAL A 24 4.13 -3.28 5.40
CA VAL A 24 2.67 -3.35 5.59
C VAL A 24 2.25 -2.42 6.73
N GLY A 25 2.99 -2.44 7.85
CA GLY A 25 2.72 -1.56 8.98
C GLY A 25 2.97 -0.08 8.68
N GLN A 26 3.90 0.24 7.77
CA GLN A 26 4.10 1.59 7.27
C GLN A 26 2.92 2.06 6.42
N LEU A 27 2.49 1.25 5.44
CA LEU A 27 1.33 1.54 4.60
C LEU A 27 0.05 1.72 5.44
N GLY A 28 -0.21 0.79 6.37
CA GLY A 28 -1.38 0.85 7.24
C GLY A 28 -1.46 2.14 8.05
N ARG A 29 -0.35 2.63 8.60
CA ARG A 29 -0.33 3.90 9.34
C ARG A 29 -0.76 5.10 8.50
N TYR A 30 -0.43 5.12 7.20
CA TYR A 30 -0.84 6.19 6.30
C TYR A 30 -2.32 6.07 5.90
N VAL A 31 -2.80 4.84 5.66
CA VAL A 31 -4.22 4.58 5.39
C VAL A 31 -5.06 5.01 6.60
N ASP A 32 -4.74 4.51 7.79
CA ASP A 32 -5.46 4.83 9.03
C ASP A 32 -5.48 6.35 9.31
N ALA A 33 -4.40 7.06 8.96
CA ALA A 33 -4.33 8.52 9.13
C ALA A 33 -5.26 9.25 8.16
N LEU A 34 -5.25 8.87 6.88
CA LEU A 34 -6.10 9.50 5.87
C LEU A 34 -7.58 9.17 6.07
N GLU A 35 -7.92 7.96 6.51
CA GLU A 35 -9.29 7.61 6.86
C GLU A 35 -9.84 8.45 8.02
N ARG A 36 -8.97 8.91 8.94
CA ARG A 36 -9.37 9.82 10.03
C ARG A 36 -9.49 11.27 9.57
N ASP A 37 -8.64 11.71 8.66
CA ASP A 37 -8.54 13.10 8.23
C ASP A 37 -9.55 13.45 7.11
N LEU A 38 -9.96 12.47 6.30
CA LEU A 38 -10.88 12.65 5.19
C LEU A 38 -12.33 12.47 5.63
N HIS A 39 -13.27 13.07 4.88
CA HIS A 39 -14.70 12.92 5.14
C HIS A 39 -15.11 11.44 5.12
N ALA A 40 -16.09 11.07 5.96
CA ALA A 40 -16.54 9.68 6.17
C ALA A 40 -16.96 8.92 4.89
N GLU A 41 -17.19 9.61 3.78
CA GLU A 41 -17.54 9.02 2.49
C GLU A 41 -16.33 8.75 1.58
N THR A 42 -15.12 9.12 2.02
CA THR A 42 -13.90 8.97 1.22
C THR A 42 -13.27 7.61 1.46
N GLU A 43 -13.37 6.74 0.47
CA GLU A 43 -12.71 5.43 0.49
C GLU A 43 -11.19 5.61 0.28
N VAL A 44 -10.38 5.02 1.16
CA VAL A 44 -8.92 5.06 1.08
C VAL A 44 -8.39 3.67 0.72
N ARG A 45 -7.67 3.58 -0.40
CA ARG A 45 -6.99 2.37 -0.86
C ARG A 45 -5.50 2.45 -0.55
N GLY A 46 -4.95 1.44 0.11
CA GLY A 46 -3.51 1.31 0.30
C GLY A 46 -2.91 0.25 -0.62
N MET A 47 -1.89 0.62 -1.41
CA MET A 47 -1.15 -0.32 -2.27
C MET A 47 0.32 -0.37 -1.88
N LEU A 48 0.80 -1.57 -1.57
CA LEU A 48 2.23 -1.85 -1.44
C LEU A 48 2.81 -2.23 -2.81
N VAL A 49 3.78 -1.47 -3.30
CA VAL A 49 4.41 -1.67 -4.59
C VAL A 49 5.86 -2.12 -4.37
N ALA A 50 6.17 -3.36 -4.73
CA ALA A 50 7.51 -3.93 -4.54
C ALA A 50 7.77 -5.08 -5.53
N PRO A 51 9.03 -5.48 -5.78
CA PRO A 51 9.32 -6.66 -6.60
C PRO A 51 8.66 -7.94 -6.05
N SER A 52 8.59 -8.08 -4.72
CA SER A 52 7.93 -9.21 -4.05
C SER A 52 7.69 -8.91 -2.56
N VAL A 53 6.90 -9.76 -1.91
CA VAL A 53 6.63 -9.73 -0.47
C VAL A 53 6.98 -11.07 0.18
N THR A 54 7.11 -11.10 1.51
CA THR A 54 7.11 -12.36 2.26
C THR A 54 5.69 -12.91 2.43
N ASP A 55 5.54 -14.20 2.70
CA ASP A 55 4.22 -14.81 2.95
C ASP A 55 3.53 -14.22 4.18
N ARG A 56 4.33 -13.79 5.17
CA ARG A 56 3.81 -13.06 6.33
C ARG A 56 3.26 -11.70 5.92
N ALA A 57 3.97 -10.94 5.10
CA ALA A 57 3.49 -9.66 4.59
C ALA A 57 2.24 -9.84 3.71
N ARG A 58 2.20 -10.86 2.83
CA ARG A 58 1.00 -11.19 2.03
C ARG A 58 -0.23 -11.46 2.89
N ARG A 59 -0.08 -12.23 3.99
CA ARG A 59 -1.19 -12.46 4.94
C ARG A 59 -1.64 -11.17 5.61
N MET A 60 -0.70 -10.36 6.10
CA MET A 60 -1.03 -9.10 6.77
C MET A 60 -1.70 -8.07 5.83
N LEU A 61 -1.33 -8.05 4.56
CA LEU A 61 -2.01 -7.21 3.55
C LEU A 61 -3.48 -7.64 3.41
N ALA A 62 -3.72 -8.95 3.25
CA ALA A 62 -5.07 -9.50 3.13
C ALA A 62 -5.92 -9.26 4.39
N GLU A 63 -5.34 -9.47 5.58
CA GLU A 63 -6.00 -9.21 6.86
C GLU A 63 -6.42 -7.75 7.04
N ARG A 64 -5.72 -6.82 6.38
CA ARG A 64 -5.94 -5.37 6.48
C ARG A 64 -6.68 -4.78 5.28
N GLY A 65 -7.06 -5.58 4.30
CA GLY A 65 -7.66 -5.08 3.06
C GLY A 65 -6.70 -4.22 2.21
N LEU A 66 -5.40 -4.37 2.38
CA LEU A 66 -4.37 -3.64 1.62
C LEU A 66 -3.95 -4.43 0.37
N GLU A 67 -3.65 -3.70 -0.70
CA GLU A 67 -3.33 -4.25 -2.01
C GLU A 67 -1.82 -4.44 -2.21
N PHE A 68 -1.45 -5.35 -3.12
CA PHE A 68 -0.07 -5.56 -3.54
C PHE A 68 0.08 -5.49 -5.06
N VAL A 69 1.05 -4.71 -5.52
CA VAL A 69 1.45 -4.65 -6.93
C VAL A 69 2.91 -5.06 -7.06
N ALA A 70 3.15 -6.11 -7.85
CA ALA A 70 4.50 -6.54 -8.18
C ALA A 70 5.11 -5.60 -9.22
N LEU A 71 6.13 -4.84 -8.84
CA LEU A 71 6.85 -3.93 -9.74
C LEU A 71 8.33 -3.91 -9.39
N ALA A 72 9.17 -4.22 -10.38
CA ALA A 72 10.61 -4.08 -10.27
C ALA A 72 11.06 -2.67 -10.72
N PRO A 73 12.06 -2.05 -10.06
CA PRO A 73 12.63 -0.80 -10.53
C PRO A 73 13.32 -1.01 -11.89
N THR A 74 13.18 -0.05 -12.81
CA THR A 74 13.71 -0.12 -14.17
C THR A 74 15.14 0.43 -14.32
N GLY A 75 15.70 1.04 -13.26
CA GLY A 75 17.07 1.57 -13.24
C GLY A 75 17.93 0.82 -12.23
N GLY A 76 18.81 -0.05 -12.73
CA GLY A 76 19.75 -0.82 -11.93
C GLY A 76 20.86 -1.42 -12.79
N GLU A 77 21.73 -0.56 -13.31
CA GLU A 77 23.16 -0.84 -13.40
C GLU A 77 23.85 -0.26 -12.15
#